data_AF-A0A6A6XM58-F1
#
_entry.id   AF-A0A6A6XM58-F1
#
_cell.length_a   1.000
_cell.length_b   1.000
_cell.length_c   1.000
_cell.angle_alpha   90.00
_cell.angle_beta   90.00
_cell.angle_gamma   90.00
#
_symmetry.space_group_name_H-M   'P 1'
#
loop_
_entity.id
_entity.type
_entity.pdbx_description
1 polymer ?
#
loop_
_entity_poly.entity_id
_entity_poly.type
_entity_poly.pdbx_seq_one_letter_code
_entity_poly.pdbx_strand_id
1 'polypeptide(L)'
;LIDVEEQCLVQKPGSSRYSALSYVWGKPTPGGLEPFQTKLNNHIELRQRGAFVQPSIQSRIPETIKDSMFLTKEMNIRYLWCDRFCIIQDDPVTKPAQLKAMAAIYANAHITIAACEGENDKYGLPGINRIRSRPFTKFDFDPTCRMVSLEPTRSLNRQDAQYHTRGWIFQEWTLSPRILAFHHHTVSWVCRKLNQQEHGAKVPPYILSEDLEKRSLVSEKANTDAYAEMVMEYSSRDLTYQGDAFFAFSAIITAMGRSMLGGILFGLPEMIFDGALLWMTRGFATRRTDGHGRRLPFPSWSWVAWNG
;
A
#
# COMPACT_ATOMS: atom_id res chain seq x y z
N LEU A 1 4.52 12.45 11.20
CA LEU A 1 5.42 12.26 10.03
C LEU A 1 6.83 12.09 10.56
N ILE A 2 7.66 11.34 9.87
CA ILE A 2 9.10 11.32 10.10
C ILE A 2 9.68 12.50 9.33
N ASP A 3 10.34 13.41 10.03
CA ASP A 3 11.18 14.45 9.42
C ASP A 3 12.54 13.82 9.09
N VAL A 4 12.86 13.67 7.81
CA VAL A 4 14.10 13.00 7.36
C VAL A 4 15.32 13.91 7.42
N GLU A 5 15.13 15.21 7.64
CA GLU A 5 16.23 16.15 7.90
C GLU A 5 16.58 16.16 9.38
N GLU A 6 15.55 16.30 10.23
CA GLU A 6 15.71 16.39 11.69
C GLU A 6 15.74 15.04 12.40
N GLN A 7 15.47 13.95 11.66
CA GLN A 7 15.54 12.57 12.12
C GLN A 7 14.66 12.34 13.38
N CYS A 8 13.42 12.80 13.33
CA CYS A 8 12.46 12.70 14.43
C CYS A 8 10.99 12.66 13.95
N LEU A 9 10.07 12.34 14.86
CA LEU A 9 8.64 12.46 14.62
C LEU A 9 8.16 13.89 14.83
N VAL A 10 7.39 14.38 13.86
CA VAL A 10 6.74 15.69 13.90
C VAL A 10 5.25 15.58 13.58
N GLN A 11 4.47 16.51 14.10
CA GLN A 11 3.11 16.73 13.61
C GLN A 11 3.19 17.33 12.21
N LYS A 12 2.27 16.96 11.30
CA LYS A 12 2.29 17.44 9.91
C LYS A 12 2.26 18.99 9.91
N PRO A 13 3.28 19.67 9.37
CA PRO A 13 3.27 21.13 9.29
C PRO A 13 2.41 21.57 8.10
N GLY A 14 1.16 21.96 8.36
CA GLY A 14 0.28 22.56 7.35
C GLY A 14 0.15 21.75 6.05
N SER A 15 0.36 22.42 4.91
CA SER A 15 0.27 21.86 3.55
C SER A 15 1.58 21.28 3.01
N SER A 16 2.51 20.86 3.88
CA SER A 16 3.79 20.29 3.45
C SER A 16 3.63 19.03 2.60
N ARG A 17 4.48 18.92 1.58
CA ARG A 17 4.64 17.71 0.76
C ARG A 17 5.27 16.60 1.61
N TYR A 18 4.79 15.39 1.45
CA TYR A 18 5.35 14.20 2.09
C TYR A 18 5.27 13.00 1.15
N SER A 19 6.17 12.04 1.34
CA SER A 19 6.08 10.70 0.77
C SER A 19 5.29 9.80 1.72
N ALA A 20 4.54 8.83 1.20
CA ALA A 20 3.97 7.76 2.01
C ALA A 20 4.71 6.43 1.71
N LEU A 21 4.85 5.56 2.71
CA LEU A 21 5.42 4.23 2.53
C LEU A 21 4.33 3.16 2.54
N SER A 22 4.31 2.31 1.52
CA SER A 22 3.50 1.11 1.43
C SER A 22 4.41 -0.12 1.44
N TYR A 23 4.25 -1.01 2.41
CA TYR A 23 5.18 -2.13 2.60
C TYR A 23 4.58 -3.27 3.45
N VAL A 24 5.26 -4.40 3.49
CA VAL A 24 4.90 -5.53 4.35
C VAL A 24 5.58 -5.41 5.72
N TRP A 25 4.77 -5.40 6.77
CA TRP A 25 5.28 -5.46 8.13
C TRP A 25 5.94 -6.81 8.39
N GLY A 26 7.13 -6.80 8.99
CA GLY A 26 7.73 -8.00 9.53
C GLY A 26 6.88 -8.62 10.64
N LYS A 27 6.71 -9.94 10.55
CA LYS A 27 6.02 -10.72 11.58
C LYS A 27 6.91 -10.86 12.83
N PRO A 28 6.32 -10.88 14.03
CA PRO A 28 7.06 -11.27 15.24
C PRO A 28 7.69 -12.65 15.01
N THR A 29 8.98 -12.77 15.32
CA THR A 29 9.69 -14.06 15.25
C THR A 29 9.59 -14.73 16.63
N PRO A 30 9.30 -16.04 16.72
CA PRO A 30 9.32 -16.73 18.02
C PRO A 30 10.67 -16.55 18.72
N GLY A 31 10.68 -15.98 19.93
CA GLY A 31 11.90 -15.66 20.68
C GLY A 31 12.67 -14.41 20.19
N GLY A 32 12.16 -13.72 19.16
CA GLY A 32 12.71 -12.46 18.66
C GLY A 32 12.16 -11.24 19.39
N LEU A 33 12.82 -10.09 19.18
CA LEU A 33 12.31 -8.81 19.66
C LEU A 33 11.07 -8.39 18.87
N GLU A 34 10.10 -7.83 19.58
CA GLU A 34 8.93 -7.17 18.98
C GLU A 34 9.35 -6.11 17.96
N PRO A 35 8.65 -5.99 16.81
CA PRO A 35 8.93 -4.95 15.83
C PRO A 35 8.93 -3.57 16.48
N PHE A 36 10.01 -2.81 16.26
CA PHE A 36 10.13 -1.49 16.82
C PHE A 36 9.15 -0.52 16.14
N GLN A 37 8.30 0.10 16.95
CA GLN A 37 7.17 0.90 16.52
C GLN A 37 6.85 1.99 17.54
N THR A 38 6.07 2.99 17.15
CA THR A 38 5.65 4.05 18.06
C THR A 38 4.57 3.55 19.00
N LYS A 39 4.80 3.76 20.30
CA LYS A 39 3.95 3.40 21.41
C LYS A 39 3.78 4.57 22.38
N LEU A 40 2.78 4.52 23.23
CA LEU A 40 2.53 5.54 24.25
C LEU A 40 3.76 5.80 25.13
N ASN A 41 4.58 4.79 25.41
CA ASN A 41 5.77 4.95 26.26
C ASN A 41 7.00 5.57 25.57
N ASN A 42 7.07 5.58 24.23
CA ASN A 42 8.25 6.05 23.49
C ASN A 42 7.95 7.22 22.52
N HIS A 43 6.68 7.60 22.33
CA HIS A 43 6.31 8.61 21.35
C HIS A 43 6.92 10.00 21.64
N ILE A 44 7.17 10.35 22.91
CA ILE A 44 7.81 11.63 23.28
C ILE A 44 9.29 11.61 22.90
N GLU A 45 10.00 10.53 23.22
CA GLU A 45 11.39 10.31 22.85
C GLU A 45 11.56 10.39 21.33
N LEU A 46 10.69 9.71 20.57
CA LEU A 46 10.73 9.71 19.11
C LEU A 46 10.48 11.10 18.48
N ARG A 47 9.91 12.07 19.21
CA ARG A 47 9.73 13.46 18.76
C ARG A 47 10.94 14.34 19.00
N GLN A 48 11.92 13.89 19.79
CA GLN A 48 13.14 14.65 20.03
C GLN A 48 13.99 14.68 18.75
N ARG A 49 14.55 15.86 18.45
CA ARG A 49 15.45 16.05 17.31
C ARG A 49 16.59 15.03 17.35
N GLY A 50 16.83 14.33 16.25
CA GLY A 50 17.87 13.30 16.16
C GLY A 50 17.50 11.96 16.79
N ALA A 51 16.26 11.71 17.24
CA ALA A 51 15.87 10.43 17.83
C ALA A 51 16.20 9.23 16.92
N PHE A 52 15.98 9.34 15.61
CA PHE A 52 16.14 8.24 14.65
C PHE A 52 17.62 7.92 14.34
N VAL A 53 18.56 8.80 14.70
CA VAL A 53 20.01 8.55 14.55
C VAL A 53 20.67 8.05 15.84
N GLN A 54 19.95 8.04 16.98
CA GLN A 54 20.46 7.45 18.21
C GLN A 54 20.71 5.94 18.01
N PRO A 55 21.88 5.39 18.39
CA PRO A 55 22.23 3.98 18.10
C PRO A 55 21.21 2.96 18.62
N SER A 56 20.59 3.23 19.77
CA SER A 56 19.55 2.39 20.40
C SER A 56 18.26 2.29 19.56
N ILE A 57 17.94 3.33 18.81
CA ILE A 57 16.75 3.45 17.96
C ILE A 57 17.09 3.02 16.54
N GLN A 58 18.17 3.58 15.98
CA GLN A 58 18.60 3.39 14.59
C GLN A 58 18.79 1.91 14.23
N SER A 59 19.38 1.12 15.14
CA SER A 59 19.60 -0.32 14.96
C SER A 59 18.31 -1.14 14.90
N ARG A 60 17.21 -0.60 15.41
CA ARG A 60 15.90 -1.26 15.47
C ARG A 60 14.95 -0.86 14.35
N ILE A 61 15.27 0.21 13.60
CA ILE A 61 14.49 0.62 12.43
C ILE A 61 14.69 -0.42 11.31
N PRO A 62 13.61 -0.98 10.73
CA PRO A 62 13.71 -1.87 9.58
C PRO A 62 14.37 -1.23 8.37
N GLU A 63 15.12 -2.03 7.61
CA GLU A 63 15.88 -1.59 6.43
C GLU A 63 15.00 -0.93 5.37
N THR A 64 13.79 -1.47 5.13
CA THR A 64 12.84 -0.88 4.17
C THR A 64 12.46 0.55 4.56
N ILE A 65 12.32 0.83 5.85
CA ILE A 65 11.99 2.16 6.35
C ILE A 65 13.22 3.08 6.26
N LYS A 66 14.42 2.59 6.59
CA LYS A 66 15.67 3.36 6.42
C LYS A 66 15.89 3.76 4.96
N ASP A 67 15.77 2.82 4.04
CA ASP A 67 15.91 3.08 2.61
C ASP A 67 14.85 4.06 2.12
N SER A 68 13.62 3.97 2.64
CA SER A 68 12.54 4.92 2.32
C SER A 68 12.80 6.32 2.87
N MET A 69 13.36 6.45 4.08
CA MET A 69 13.77 7.73 4.66
C MET A 69 14.87 8.38 3.82
N PHE A 70 15.87 7.59 3.42
CA PHE A 70 16.94 8.03 2.52
C PHE A 70 16.39 8.48 1.18
N LEU A 71 15.61 7.64 0.50
CA LEU A 71 15.02 7.96 -0.81
C LEU A 71 14.11 9.20 -0.75
N THR A 72 13.34 9.36 0.32
CA THR A 72 12.50 10.54 0.55
C THR A 72 13.35 11.82 0.57
N LYS A 73 14.49 11.78 1.26
CA LYS A 73 15.46 12.89 1.29
C LYS A 73 16.05 13.15 -0.09
N GLU A 74 16.49 12.12 -0.81
CA GLU A 74 17.07 12.25 -2.16
C GLU A 74 16.08 12.81 -3.19
N MET A 75 14.77 12.57 -3.01
CA MET A 75 13.73 13.19 -3.83
C MET A 75 13.43 14.65 -3.46
N ASN A 76 14.20 15.27 -2.57
CA ASN A 76 13.97 16.61 -2.01
C ASN A 76 12.57 16.75 -1.35
N ILE A 77 12.14 15.70 -0.65
CA ILE A 77 10.92 15.67 0.16
C ILE A 77 11.33 15.50 1.62
N ARG A 78 10.91 16.42 2.49
CA ARG A 78 11.35 16.42 3.89
C ARG A 78 10.64 15.41 4.79
N TYR A 79 9.41 15.05 4.44
CA TYR A 79 8.56 14.27 5.33
C TYR A 79 8.21 12.91 4.74
N LEU A 80 8.34 11.87 5.55
CA LEU A 80 7.87 10.51 5.26
C LEU A 80 6.71 10.15 6.20
N TRP A 81 5.62 9.64 5.64
CA TRP A 81 4.60 8.93 6.39
C TRP A 81 4.87 7.43 6.33
N CYS A 82 4.93 6.80 7.50
CA CYS A 82 5.03 5.35 7.68
C CYS A 82 4.10 4.99 8.83
N ASP A 83 3.12 4.13 8.57
CA ASP A 83 2.09 3.70 9.52
C ASP A 83 2.68 3.28 10.88
N ARG A 84 3.75 2.48 10.89
CA ARG A 84 4.41 1.97 12.09
C ARG A 84 4.91 3.04 13.05
N PHE A 85 5.34 4.19 12.52
CA PHE A 85 5.91 5.28 13.32
C PHE A 85 4.99 6.50 13.42
N CYS A 86 4.12 6.71 12.44
CA CYS A 86 3.21 7.86 12.41
C CYS A 86 1.89 7.60 13.13
N ILE A 87 1.61 6.34 13.51
CA ILE A 87 0.45 5.92 14.30
C ILE A 87 0.97 5.39 15.65
N ILE A 88 0.33 5.80 16.74
CA ILE A 88 0.62 5.24 18.07
C ILE A 88 -0.11 3.90 18.16
N GLN A 89 0.65 2.80 18.23
CA GLN A 89 0.12 1.47 17.92
C GLN A 89 -0.70 0.84 19.05
N ASP A 90 -0.45 1.27 20.28
CA ASP A 90 -1.09 0.81 21.51
C ASP A 90 -2.06 1.83 22.11
N ASP A 91 -2.43 2.88 21.36
CA ASP A 91 -3.45 3.85 21.77
C ASP A 91 -4.84 3.45 21.24
N PRO A 92 -5.74 2.92 22.08
CA PRO A 92 -7.08 2.50 21.64
C PRO A 92 -8.00 3.68 21.27
N VAL A 93 -7.66 4.91 21.68
CA VAL A 93 -8.47 6.11 21.45
C VAL A 93 -8.14 6.73 20.10
N THR A 94 -6.85 6.94 19.80
CA THR A 94 -6.45 7.64 18.57
C THR A 94 -6.31 6.72 17.36
N LYS A 95 -5.91 5.45 17.57
CA LYS A 95 -5.63 4.52 16.48
C LYS A 95 -6.81 4.33 15.52
N PRO A 96 -8.07 4.16 15.97
CA PRO A 96 -9.20 4.04 15.06
C PRO A 96 -9.40 5.27 14.16
N ALA A 97 -9.19 6.48 14.70
CA ALA A 97 -9.30 7.70 13.91
C ALA A 97 -8.15 7.82 12.89
N GLN A 98 -6.94 7.40 13.25
CA GLN A 98 -5.78 7.39 12.36
C GLN A 98 -5.93 6.36 11.22
N LEU A 99 -6.50 5.18 11.51
CA LEU A 99 -6.81 4.18 10.49
C LEU A 99 -7.86 4.69 9.50
N LYS A 100 -8.91 5.37 10.00
CA LYS A 100 -9.90 6.04 9.13
C LYS A 100 -9.28 7.13 8.24
N ALA A 101 -8.20 7.75 8.70
CA ALA A 101 -7.47 8.78 7.95
C ALA A 101 -6.48 8.23 6.92
N MET A 102 -6.17 6.93 6.90
CA MET A 102 -5.19 6.32 5.97
C MET A 102 -5.48 6.68 4.52
N ALA A 103 -6.74 6.62 4.13
CA ALA A 103 -7.14 6.99 2.79
C ALA A 103 -6.76 8.43 2.41
N ALA A 104 -7.04 9.39 3.29
CA ALA A 104 -6.66 10.78 3.06
C ALA A 104 -5.13 10.94 3.04
N ILE A 105 -4.40 10.14 3.81
CA ILE A 105 -2.94 10.16 3.84
C ILE A 105 -2.36 9.72 2.49
N TYR A 106 -2.79 8.60 1.91
CA TYR A 106 -2.30 8.17 0.59
C TYR A 106 -2.79 9.07 -0.54
N ALA A 107 -4.06 9.53 -0.48
CA ALA A 107 -4.62 10.43 -1.49
C ALA A 107 -3.90 11.80 -1.58
N ASN A 108 -3.36 12.29 -0.46
CA ASN A 108 -2.65 13.57 -0.38
C ASN A 108 -1.13 13.43 -0.37
N ALA A 109 -0.58 12.21 -0.42
CA ALA A 109 0.85 12.01 -0.55
C ALA A 109 1.35 12.58 -1.88
N HIS A 110 2.53 13.21 -1.87
CA HIS A 110 3.13 13.70 -3.10
C HIS A 110 3.51 12.53 -4.02
N ILE A 111 4.05 11.48 -3.40
CA ILE A 111 4.40 10.19 -3.98
C ILE A 111 4.28 9.10 -2.91
N THR A 112 3.91 7.90 -3.31
CA THR A 112 3.96 6.71 -2.46
C THR A 112 5.12 5.82 -2.90
N ILE A 113 5.99 5.47 -1.95
CA ILE A 113 7.04 4.48 -2.15
C ILE A 113 6.40 3.12 -1.82
N ALA A 114 6.34 2.21 -2.77
CA ALA A 114 5.82 0.87 -2.58
C ALA A 114 6.97 -0.14 -2.58
N ALA A 115 7.20 -0.80 -1.44
CA ALA A 115 8.12 -1.93 -1.32
C ALA A 115 7.35 -3.22 -1.65
N CYS A 116 7.28 -3.55 -2.94
CA CYS A 116 6.48 -4.68 -3.43
C CYS A 116 7.15 -6.02 -3.13
N GLU A 117 8.47 -6.02 -2.94
CA GLU A 117 9.24 -7.23 -2.72
C GLU A 117 9.88 -7.30 -1.33
N GLY A 118 10.08 -8.55 -0.88
CA GLY A 118 10.61 -8.87 0.43
C GLY A 118 9.55 -9.53 1.31
N GLU A 119 9.95 -10.59 2.01
CA GLU A 119 9.05 -11.30 2.94
C GLU A 119 8.67 -10.43 4.15
N ASN A 120 9.46 -9.40 4.43
CA ASN A 120 9.28 -8.48 5.54
C ASN A 120 10.07 -7.18 5.33
N ASP A 121 9.80 -6.23 6.22
CA ASP A 121 10.42 -4.91 6.27
C ASP A 121 11.95 -4.87 6.49
N LYS A 122 12.62 -5.99 6.79
CA LYS A 122 14.10 -6.06 6.85
C LYS A 122 14.74 -6.23 5.47
N TYR A 123 13.93 -6.42 4.43
CA TYR A 123 14.42 -6.65 3.08
C TYR A 123 15.16 -5.42 2.51
N GLY A 124 14.58 -4.23 2.65
CA GLY A 124 15.11 -2.99 2.08
C GLY A 124 14.47 -2.65 0.74
N LEU A 125 14.93 -1.56 0.11
CA LEU A 125 14.57 -1.18 -1.26
C LEU A 125 15.75 -1.49 -2.20
N PRO A 126 15.66 -2.54 -3.04
CA PRO A 126 16.73 -2.91 -3.97
C PRO A 126 17.09 -1.73 -4.90
N GLY A 127 18.38 -1.46 -5.08
CA GLY A 127 18.87 -0.36 -5.93
C GLY A 127 19.07 0.98 -5.23
N ILE A 128 18.70 1.12 -3.95
CA ILE A 128 18.96 2.32 -3.15
C ILE A 128 20.33 2.21 -2.45
N ASN A 129 20.40 1.40 -1.39
CA ASN A 129 21.64 1.18 -0.63
C ASN A 129 22.32 -0.16 -0.94
N ARG A 130 21.70 -0.96 -1.81
CA ARG A 130 22.18 -2.28 -2.21
C ARG A 130 22.13 -2.40 -3.72
N ILE A 131 23.21 -2.90 -4.31
CA ILE A 131 23.27 -3.16 -5.75
C ILE A 131 22.20 -4.22 -6.08
N ARG A 132 21.36 -3.91 -7.07
CA ARG A 132 20.36 -4.84 -7.57
C ARG A 132 21.00 -5.88 -8.47
N SER A 133 20.60 -7.14 -8.34
CA SER A 133 20.95 -8.15 -9.34
C SER A 133 20.38 -7.75 -10.69
N ARG A 134 21.22 -7.71 -11.74
CA ARG A 134 20.82 -7.22 -13.06
C ARG A 134 19.72 -8.13 -13.64
N PRO A 135 18.50 -7.62 -13.89
CA PRO A 135 17.41 -8.43 -14.46
C PRO A 135 17.70 -9.00 -15.84
N PHE A 136 18.59 -8.36 -16.58
CA PHE A 136 18.61 -8.53 -18.02
C PHE A 136 19.46 -9.72 -18.43
N THR A 137 18.86 -10.67 -19.13
CA THR A 137 19.64 -11.65 -19.91
C THR A 137 20.35 -10.91 -21.04
N LYS A 138 21.67 -11.12 -21.08
CA LYS A 138 22.49 -10.75 -22.22
C LYS A 138 22.55 -11.94 -23.16
N PHE A 139 22.26 -11.69 -24.43
CA PHE A 139 22.45 -12.66 -25.50
C PHE A 139 23.64 -12.17 -26.32
N ASP A 140 24.75 -12.87 -26.21
CA ASP A 140 25.95 -12.62 -27.01
C ASP A 140 25.84 -13.46 -28.30
N PHE A 141 25.52 -12.81 -29.42
CA PHE A 141 25.42 -13.46 -30.72
C PHE A 141 26.76 -13.43 -31.47
N ASP A 142 27.54 -12.38 -31.25
CA ASP A 142 28.87 -12.12 -31.84
C ASP A 142 29.66 -11.16 -30.93
N PRO A 143 31.02 -11.10 -30.97
CA PRO A 143 31.79 -10.10 -30.22
C PRO A 143 31.36 -8.64 -30.43
N THR A 144 30.72 -8.33 -31.56
CA THR A 144 30.20 -6.99 -31.90
C THR A 144 28.70 -6.84 -31.72
N CYS A 145 27.97 -7.93 -31.50
CA CYS A 145 26.51 -7.94 -31.40
C CYS A 145 26.05 -8.56 -30.08
N ARG A 146 25.62 -7.68 -29.16
CA ARG A 146 24.99 -8.05 -27.90
C ARG A 146 23.56 -7.54 -27.87
N MET A 147 22.62 -8.43 -27.62
CA MET A 147 21.25 -8.06 -27.29
C MET A 147 21.02 -8.18 -25.78
N VAL A 148 20.13 -7.34 -25.26
CA VAL A 148 19.74 -7.33 -23.86
C VAL A 148 18.22 -7.43 -23.84
N SER A 149 17.69 -8.40 -23.08
CA SER A 149 16.24 -8.47 -22.87
C SER A 149 15.78 -7.19 -22.18
N LEU A 150 14.73 -6.54 -22.71
CA LEU A 150 14.10 -5.40 -22.04
C LEU A 150 13.24 -5.84 -20.86
N GLU A 151 12.83 -7.10 -20.81
CA GLU A 151 12.08 -7.68 -19.71
C GLU A 151 13.03 -8.49 -18.81
N PRO A 152 12.97 -8.32 -17.47
CA PRO A 152 13.57 -9.25 -16.54
C PRO A 152 13.18 -10.68 -16.86
N THR A 153 14.14 -11.57 -17.02
CA THR A 153 13.93 -12.97 -17.46
C THR A 153 13.28 -13.86 -16.40
N ARG A 154 12.82 -13.27 -15.29
CA ARG A 154 12.01 -13.96 -14.30
C ARG A 154 10.68 -13.24 -14.21
N SER A 155 9.67 -13.93 -14.71
CA SER A 155 8.30 -13.78 -14.25
C SER A 155 8.29 -13.53 -12.75
N LEU A 156 7.62 -12.45 -12.34
CA LEU A 156 6.80 -12.41 -11.14
C LEU A 156 7.33 -13.28 -9.99
N ASN A 157 8.15 -12.71 -9.11
CA ASN A 157 8.43 -13.41 -7.86
C ASN A 157 7.10 -13.58 -7.09
N ARG A 158 6.88 -14.77 -6.53
CA ARG A 158 5.71 -15.11 -5.66
C ARG A 158 5.42 -14.04 -4.60
N GLN A 159 6.45 -13.30 -4.19
CA GLN A 159 6.40 -12.26 -3.17
C GLN A 159 5.77 -10.96 -3.66
N ASP A 160 6.04 -10.52 -4.90
CA ASP A 160 5.35 -9.38 -5.52
C ASP A 160 3.85 -9.67 -5.63
N ALA A 161 3.49 -10.90 -6.04
CA ALA A 161 2.10 -11.34 -6.05
C ALA A 161 1.49 -11.30 -4.63
N GLN A 162 2.23 -11.74 -3.60
CA GLN A 162 1.79 -11.71 -2.21
C GLN A 162 1.60 -10.28 -1.66
N TYR A 163 2.43 -9.32 -2.06
CA TYR A 163 2.24 -7.92 -1.67
C TYR A 163 0.88 -7.40 -2.16
N HIS A 164 0.54 -7.68 -3.42
CA HIS A 164 -0.74 -7.27 -4.01
C HIS A 164 -1.96 -8.06 -3.50
N THR A 165 -1.79 -9.24 -2.88
CA THR A 165 -2.95 -9.92 -2.26
C THR A 165 -3.45 -9.22 -1.01
N ARG A 166 -2.71 -8.30 -0.40
CA ARG A 166 -3.15 -7.67 0.86
C ARG A 166 -4.25 -6.64 0.64
N GLY A 167 -5.27 -6.66 1.49
CA GLY A 167 -6.43 -5.76 1.39
C GLY A 167 -6.09 -4.28 1.55
N TRP A 168 -5.29 -3.92 2.55
CA TRP A 168 -4.88 -2.52 2.76
C TRP A 168 -4.10 -1.95 1.57
N ILE A 169 -3.24 -2.75 0.94
CA ILE A 169 -2.47 -2.35 -0.26
C ILE A 169 -3.39 -1.89 -1.39
N PHE A 170 -4.62 -2.41 -1.50
CA PHE A 170 -5.58 -1.94 -2.49
C PHE A 170 -5.91 -0.47 -2.31
N GLN A 171 -6.17 -0.05 -1.07
CA GLN A 171 -6.46 1.34 -0.73
C GLN A 171 -5.25 2.22 -0.98
N GLU A 172 -4.08 1.78 -0.53
CA GLU A 172 -2.82 2.50 -0.65
C GLU A 172 -2.48 2.79 -2.12
N TRP A 173 -2.63 1.80 -3.00
CA TRP A 173 -2.40 1.95 -4.44
C TRP A 173 -3.47 2.78 -5.13
N THR A 174 -4.74 2.44 -4.89
CA THR A 174 -5.88 3.05 -5.61
C THR A 174 -5.99 4.55 -5.32
N LEU A 175 -5.65 4.99 -4.10
CA LEU A 175 -5.74 6.39 -3.71
C LEU A 175 -4.48 7.20 -4.02
N SER A 176 -3.31 6.56 -4.14
CA SER A 176 -2.06 7.27 -4.38
C SER A 176 -2.04 7.93 -5.77
N PRO A 177 -1.75 9.24 -5.88
CA PRO A 177 -1.70 9.91 -7.18
C PRO A 177 -0.47 9.51 -8.02
N ARG A 178 0.61 9.09 -7.35
CA ARG A 178 1.88 8.65 -7.94
C ARG A 178 2.49 7.58 -7.04
N ILE A 179 2.98 6.50 -7.63
CA ILE A 179 3.62 5.40 -6.91
C ILE A 179 4.96 5.12 -7.59
N LEU A 180 5.99 4.99 -6.76
CA LEU A 180 7.28 4.43 -7.13
C LEU A 180 7.39 3.05 -6.49
N ALA A 181 7.17 2.01 -7.30
CA ALA A 181 7.07 0.63 -6.85
C ALA A 181 8.38 -0.12 -7.07
N PHE A 182 8.98 -0.60 -6.00
CA PHE A 182 10.22 -1.35 -5.98
C PHE A 182 9.95 -2.85 -6.03
N HIS A 183 10.45 -3.48 -7.09
CA HIS A 183 10.44 -4.92 -7.31
C HIS A 183 11.87 -5.49 -7.15
N HIS A 184 12.05 -6.82 -7.23
CA HIS A 184 13.38 -7.44 -7.07
C HIS A 184 14.41 -6.82 -7.99
N HIS A 185 13.99 -6.65 -9.25
CA HIS A 185 14.86 -6.40 -10.38
C HIS A 185 14.58 -5.07 -11.08
N THR A 186 13.44 -4.43 -10.82
CA THR A 186 13.03 -3.22 -11.52
C THR A 186 12.31 -2.25 -10.58
N VAL A 187 12.15 -1.00 -11.01
CA VAL A 187 11.27 -0.02 -10.36
C VAL A 187 10.21 0.38 -11.36
N SER A 188 8.95 0.40 -10.93
CA SER A 188 7.83 0.86 -11.73
C SER A 188 7.40 2.25 -11.28
N TRP A 189 7.31 3.19 -12.21
CA TRP A 189 6.57 4.43 -12.03
C TRP A 189 5.12 4.22 -12.44
N VAL A 190 4.19 4.59 -11.55
CA VAL A 190 2.75 4.44 -11.75
C VAL A 190 2.06 5.75 -11.42
N CYS A 191 1.33 6.30 -12.38
CA CYS A 191 0.45 7.44 -12.14
C CYS A 191 -0.70 7.46 -13.16
N ARG A 192 -1.61 8.43 -13.03
CA ARG A 192 -2.77 8.58 -13.94
C ARG A 192 -2.43 8.97 -15.39
N LYS A 193 -1.16 9.21 -15.71
CA LYS A 193 -0.72 9.65 -17.05
C LYS A 193 0.31 8.75 -17.70
N LEU A 194 1.15 8.11 -16.89
CA LEU A 194 2.27 7.30 -17.36
C LEU A 194 2.49 6.17 -16.40
N ASN A 195 2.62 4.98 -16.98
CA ASN A 195 2.95 3.75 -16.28
C ASN A 195 4.14 3.12 -17.02
N GLN A 196 5.29 3.10 -16.38
CA GLN A 196 6.52 2.64 -17.03
C GLN A 196 7.49 2.04 -16.02
N GLN A 197 8.17 0.97 -16.41
CA GLN A 197 9.30 0.41 -15.64
C GLN A 197 10.60 1.15 -15.96
N GLU A 198 11.59 1.09 -15.07
CA GLU A 198 12.87 1.80 -15.21
C GLU A 198 13.61 1.49 -16.53
N HIS A 199 13.39 0.30 -17.10
CA HIS A 199 13.97 -0.16 -18.36
C HIS A 199 13.08 0.09 -19.58
N GLY A 200 12.03 0.90 -19.43
CA GLY A 200 11.13 1.32 -20.50
C GLY A 200 10.01 0.34 -20.84
N ALA A 201 9.98 -0.85 -20.24
CA ALA A 201 8.88 -1.79 -20.45
C ALA A 201 7.58 -1.30 -19.80
N LYS A 202 6.46 -1.85 -20.26
CA LYS A 202 5.15 -1.61 -19.65
C LYS A 202 5.09 -2.25 -18.28
N VAL A 203 4.39 -1.60 -17.35
CA VAL A 203 4.09 -2.20 -16.05
C VAL A 203 3.08 -3.33 -16.25
N PRO A 204 3.31 -4.52 -15.68
CA PRO A 204 2.41 -5.65 -15.88
C PRO A 204 0.94 -5.44 -15.42
N PRO A 205 -0.04 -6.08 -16.09
CA PRO A 205 -1.49 -5.92 -15.81
C PRO A 205 -1.98 -6.37 -14.42
N TYR A 206 -1.19 -7.11 -13.65
CA TYR A 206 -1.58 -7.52 -12.29
C TYR A 206 -1.22 -6.46 -11.24
N ILE A 207 -0.24 -5.59 -11.52
CA ILE A 207 0.15 -4.45 -10.69
C ILE A 207 -0.84 -3.31 -10.94
N LEU A 208 -1.10 -3.09 -12.22
CA LEU A 208 -2.05 -2.14 -12.73
C LEU A 208 -3.17 -2.96 -13.33
N SER A 209 -4.31 -3.10 -12.64
CA SER A 209 -5.52 -3.55 -13.35
C SER A 209 -5.56 -2.75 -14.66
N GLU A 210 -5.82 -3.41 -15.80
CA GLU A 210 -5.77 -2.79 -17.13
C GLU A 210 -6.54 -1.45 -17.20
N ASP A 211 -7.44 -1.23 -16.24
CA ASP A 211 -8.33 -0.11 -16.09
C ASP A 211 -7.94 0.96 -15.05
N LEU A 212 -6.67 1.12 -14.69
CA LEU A 212 -6.25 2.30 -13.88
C LEU A 212 -6.57 3.65 -14.55
N GLU A 213 -6.66 3.69 -15.88
CA GLU A 213 -7.19 4.85 -16.60
C GLU A 213 -8.70 5.05 -16.36
N LYS A 214 -9.47 3.98 -16.10
CA LYS A 214 -10.90 4.04 -15.74
C LYS A 214 -11.14 4.30 -14.25
N ARG A 215 -10.13 4.11 -13.39
CA ARG A 215 -10.20 4.39 -11.93
C ARG A 215 -10.07 5.88 -11.59
N SER A 216 -10.68 6.76 -12.38
CA SER A 216 -10.92 8.12 -11.90
C SER A 216 -11.94 8.03 -10.77
N LEU A 217 -11.45 7.94 -9.53
CA LEU A 217 -12.29 7.96 -8.33
C LEU A 217 -13.08 9.26 -8.21
N VAL A 218 -12.65 10.31 -8.93
CA VAL A 218 -13.34 11.59 -9.04
C VAL A 218 -13.86 11.71 -10.47
N SER A 219 -15.02 11.12 -10.72
CA SER A 219 -15.81 11.29 -11.95
C SER A 219 -17.13 11.97 -11.59
N GLU A 220 -17.61 12.88 -12.44
CA GLU A 220 -18.95 13.47 -12.29
C GLU A 220 -20.06 12.41 -12.48
N LYS A 221 -19.78 11.33 -13.22
CA LYS A 221 -20.70 10.22 -13.44
C LYS A 221 -20.30 9.01 -12.62
N ALA A 222 -21.29 8.36 -12.01
CA ALA A 222 -21.12 7.07 -11.36
C ALA A 222 -20.66 6.03 -12.39
N ASN A 223 -19.52 5.39 -12.13
CA ASN A 223 -19.03 4.28 -12.94
C ASN A 223 -19.29 2.97 -12.18
N THR A 224 -20.40 2.34 -12.50
CA THR A 224 -20.87 1.10 -11.87
C THR A 224 -19.98 -0.09 -12.18
N ASP A 225 -19.42 -0.13 -13.40
CA ASP A 225 -18.53 -1.20 -13.85
C ASP A 225 -17.20 -1.14 -13.10
N ALA A 226 -16.63 0.07 -12.97
CA ALA A 226 -15.43 0.29 -12.16
C ALA A 226 -15.66 -0.10 -10.69
N TYR A 227 -16.84 0.19 -10.14
CA TYR A 227 -17.19 -0.26 -8.79
C TYR A 227 -17.23 -1.78 -8.70
N ALA A 228 -17.93 -2.46 -9.61
CA ALA A 228 -18.04 -3.92 -9.62
C ALA A 228 -16.66 -4.59 -9.75
N GLU A 229 -15.78 -4.07 -10.61
CA GLU A 229 -14.41 -4.55 -10.75
C GLU A 229 -13.59 -4.35 -9.48
N MET A 230 -13.69 -3.18 -8.83
CA MET A 230 -13.00 -2.91 -7.58
C MET A 230 -13.48 -3.85 -6.47
N VAL A 231 -14.78 -4.15 -6.39
CA VAL A 231 -15.32 -5.12 -5.44
C VAL A 231 -14.81 -6.53 -5.73
N MET A 232 -14.84 -6.97 -6.99
CA MET A 232 -14.32 -8.28 -7.39
C MET A 232 -12.84 -8.44 -7.05
N GLU A 233 -12.02 -7.42 -7.33
CA GLU A 233 -10.60 -7.45 -7.01
C GLU A 233 -10.36 -7.43 -5.50
N TYR A 234 -11.01 -6.52 -4.78
CA TYR A 234 -10.81 -6.36 -3.34
C TYR A 234 -11.30 -7.57 -2.54
N SER A 235 -12.41 -8.20 -2.94
CA SER A 235 -12.97 -9.36 -2.22
C SER A 235 -12.00 -10.54 -2.17
N SER A 236 -11.14 -10.67 -3.20
CA SER A 236 -10.13 -11.73 -3.32
C SER A 236 -8.85 -11.47 -2.51
N ARG A 237 -8.77 -10.35 -1.79
CA ARG A 237 -7.58 -9.93 -1.04
C ARG A 237 -7.58 -10.42 0.41
N ASP A 238 -6.40 -10.73 0.91
CA ASP A 238 -6.09 -11.16 2.27
C ASP A 238 -6.15 -9.98 3.25
N LEU A 239 -6.96 -10.14 4.31
CA LEU A 239 -7.02 -9.23 5.44
C LEU A 239 -6.55 -9.93 6.71
N THR A 240 -5.60 -9.31 7.42
CA THR A 240 -5.16 -9.79 8.74
C THR A 240 -6.30 -9.76 9.74
N TYR A 241 -7.08 -8.68 9.76
CA TYR A 241 -8.30 -8.55 10.54
C TYR A 241 -9.49 -8.46 9.59
N GLN A 242 -10.31 -9.50 9.56
CA GLN A 242 -11.45 -9.59 8.66
C GLN A 242 -12.49 -8.47 8.89
N GLY A 243 -12.51 -7.87 10.09
CA GLY A 243 -13.35 -6.70 10.42
C GLY A 243 -12.95 -5.41 9.69
N ASP A 244 -11.72 -5.34 9.16
CA ASP A 244 -11.23 -4.17 8.44
C ASP A 244 -11.79 -4.08 7.01
N ALA A 245 -12.45 -5.14 6.51
CA ALA A 245 -12.92 -5.21 5.12
C ALA A 245 -13.75 -3.99 4.71
N PHE A 246 -14.67 -3.57 5.57
CA PHE A 246 -15.46 -2.37 5.32
C PHE A 246 -14.58 -1.11 5.32
N PHE A 247 -13.75 -0.92 6.34
CA PHE A 247 -12.99 0.32 6.52
C PHE A 247 -11.93 0.52 5.44
N ALA A 248 -11.20 -0.53 5.08
CA ALA A 248 -10.17 -0.47 4.05
C ALA A 248 -10.75 -0.14 2.67
N PHE A 249 -12.00 -0.52 2.38
CA PHE A 249 -12.65 -0.17 1.12
C PHE A 249 -13.54 1.09 1.19
N SER A 250 -14.03 1.45 2.38
CA SER A 250 -15.00 2.54 2.58
C SER A 250 -14.55 3.87 1.98
N ALA A 251 -13.26 4.16 2.03
CA ALA A 251 -12.72 5.41 1.50
C ALA A 251 -12.64 5.44 -0.02
N ILE A 252 -12.48 4.28 -0.67
CA ILE A 252 -12.54 4.16 -2.14
C ILE A 252 -13.96 4.46 -2.60
N ILE A 253 -14.95 3.84 -1.95
CA ILE A 253 -16.36 4.13 -2.25
C ILE A 253 -16.70 5.58 -1.90
N THR A 254 -16.18 6.13 -0.80
CA THR A 254 -16.41 7.55 -0.45
C THR A 254 -15.85 8.49 -1.52
N ALA A 255 -14.68 8.16 -2.10
CA ALA A 255 -14.13 8.92 -3.21
C ALA A 255 -15.04 8.85 -4.45
N MET A 256 -15.55 7.66 -4.78
CA MET A 256 -16.56 7.45 -5.84
C MET A 256 -17.91 8.11 -5.50
N GLY A 257 -18.22 8.25 -4.21
CA GLY A 257 -19.49 8.67 -3.65
C GLY A 257 -19.91 10.10 -3.99
N ARG A 258 -18.99 10.94 -4.48
CA ARG A 258 -19.36 12.26 -5.04
C ARG A 258 -20.31 12.14 -6.24
N SER A 259 -20.32 11.00 -6.94
CA SER A 259 -21.27 10.70 -8.01
C SER A 259 -22.30 9.61 -7.66
N MET A 260 -22.23 8.99 -6.47
CA MET A 260 -23.19 7.96 -6.03
C MET A 260 -24.14 8.52 -4.96
N LEU A 261 -25.31 8.99 -5.40
CA LEU A 261 -26.37 9.54 -4.54
C LEU A 261 -26.88 8.49 -3.52
N GLY A 262 -27.37 8.95 -2.37
CA GLY A 262 -27.88 8.11 -1.29
C GLY A 262 -26.79 7.56 -0.35
N GLY A 263 -25.54 7.48 -0.81
CA GLY A 263 -24.42 7.02 0.02
C GLY A 263 -24.22 5.51 -0.06
N ILE A 264 -23.78 4.90 1.04
CA ILE A 264 -23.23 3.53 1.04
C ILE A 264 -23.83 2.70 2.17
N LEU A 265 -24.41 1.57 1.81
CA LEU A 265 -25.00 0.58 2.71
C LEU A 265 -24.09 -0.65 2.79
N PHE A 266 -23.29 -0.75 3.86
CA PHE A 266 -22.37 -1.88 4.09
C PHE A 266 -21.53 -2.25 2.87
N GLY A 267 -20.98 -1.25 2.16
CA GLY A 267 -20.13 -1.46 0.98
C GLY A 267 -20.87 -1.44 -0.35
N LEU A 268 -22.22 -1.42 -0.37
CA LEU A 268 -23.03 -1.26 -1.59
C LEU A 268 -23.51 0.19 -1.76
N PRO A 269 -23.37 0.82 -2.94
CA PRO A 269 -23.93 2.15 -3.17
C PRO A 269 -25.45 2.13 -3.24
N GLU A 270 -26.12 3.07 -2.57
CA GLU A 270 -27.59 3.12 -2.49
C GLU A 270 -28.25 3.37 -3.87
N MET A 271 -27.68 4.27 -4.68
CA MET A 271 -28.15 4.58 -6.04
C MET A 271 -28.32 3.35 -6.95
N ILE A 272 -27.51 2.32 -6.75
CA ILE A 272 -27.49 1.11 -7.58
C ILE A 272 -27.67 -0.14 -6.73
N PHE A 273 -28.39 -0.04 -5.62
CA PHE A 273 -28.43 -1.10 -4.62
C PHE A 273 -28.90 -2.43 -5.20
N ASP A 274 -29.93 -2.41 -6.05
CA ASP A 274 -30.47 -3.55 -6.78
C ASP A 274 -29.41 -4.25 -7.66
N GLY A 275 -28.64 -3.50 -8.45
CA GLY A 275 -27.54 -4.03 -9.25
C GLY A 275 -26.34 -4.44 -8.40
N ALA A 276 -26.04 -3.70 -7.34
CA ALA A 276 -24.91 -3.95 -6.46
C ALA A 276 -25.10 -5.21 -5.60
N LEU A 277 -26.34 -5.68 -5.40
CA LEU A 277 -26.64 -6.99 -4.81
C LEU A 277 -26.18 -8.16 -5.70
N LEU A 278 -25.95 -7.93 -6.99
CA LEU A 278 -25.45 -8.93 -7.96
C LEU A 278 -23.91 -9.00 -7.97
N TRP A 279 -23.25 -8.55 -6.91
CA TRP A 279 -21.80 -8.64 -6.78
C TRP A 279 -21.33 -10.09 -6.91
N MET A 280 -20.13 -10.27 -7.45
CA MET A 280 -19.49 -11.56 -7.63
C MET A 280 -18.09 -11.55 -7.04
N THR A 281 -17.55 -12.73 -6.74
CA THR A 281 -16.15 -12.96 -6.39
C THR A 281 -15.45 -13.70 -7.52
N ARG A 282 -14.12 -13.60 -7.58
CA ARG A 282 -13.33 -14.36 -8.57
C ARG A 282 -13.31 -15.85 -8.24
N GLY A 283 -13.48 -16.23 -6.98
CA GLY A 283 -13.53 -17.62 -6.53
C GLY A 283 -14.67 -17.90 -5.55
N PHE A 284 -14.54 -19.00 -4.82
CA PHE A 284 -15.48 -19.38 -3.77
C PHE A 284 -15.40 -18.42 -2.59
N ALA A 285 -16.55 -17.87 -2.20
CA ALA A 285 -16.65 -16.96 -1.08
C ALA A 285 -17.02 -17.68 0.22
N THR A 286 -16.30 -17.38 1.30
CA THR A 286 -16.56 -17.88 2.64
C THR A 286 -16.96 -16.74 3.57
N ARG A 287 -17.80 -17.04 4.56
CA ARG A 287 -18.28 -16.03 5.50
C ARG A 287 -17.13 -15.52 6.38
N ARG A 288 -16.93 -14.21 6.44
CA ARG A 288 -15.89 -13.60 7.29
C ARG A 288 -16.17 -13.84 8.77
N THR A 289 -15.13 -14.24 9.49
CA THR A 289 -15.13 -14.51 10.93
C THR A 289 -14.05 -13.72 11.65
N ASP A 290 -14.21 -13.54 12.95
CA ASP A 290 -13.14 -13.06 13.82
C ASP A 290 -12.08 -14.15 14.07
N GLY A 291 -11.04 -13.82 14.83
CA GLY A 291 -9.97 -14.76 15.21
C GLY A 291 -10.43 -15.96 16.05
N HIS A 292 -11.70 -15.99 16.49
CA HIS A 292 -12.32 -17.08 17.24
C HIS A 292 -13.36 -17.84 16.39
N GLY A 293 -13.45 -17.57 15.09
CA GLY A 293 -14.42 -18.23 14.20
C GLY A 293 -15.85 -17.69 14.31
N ARG A 294 -16.09 -16.61 15.07
CA ARG A 294 -17.43 -16.00 15.18
C ARG A 294 -17.70 -15.13 13.96
N ARG A 295 -18.90 -15.21 13.41
CA ARG A 295 -19.29 -14.40 12.25
C ARG A 295 -19.26 -12.92 12.61
N LEU A 296 -18.65 -12.12 11.73
CA LEU A 296 -18.68 -10.67 11.88
C LEU A 296 -20.11 -10.13 11.62
N PRO A 297 -20.50 -9.03 12.27
CA PRO A 297 -21.84 -8.45 12.21
C PRO A 297 -22.10 -7.68 10.90
N PHE A 298 -21.64 -8.22 9.77
CA PHE A 298 -21.91 -7.69 8.44
C PHE A 298 -23.16 -8.34 7.84
N PRO A 299 -23.99 -7.64 7.06
CA PRO A 299 -25.16 -8.25 6.43
C PRO A 299 -24.77 -9.32 5.40
N SER A 300 -25.49 -10.44 5.33
CA SER A 300 -25.18 -11.54 4.38
C SER A 300 -25.37 -11.19 2.92
N TRP A 301 -26.19 -10.19 2.60
CA TRP A 301 -26.40 -9.72 1.24
C TRP A 301 -25.24 -8.84 0.73
N SER A 302 -24.34 -8.36 1.60
CA SER A 302 -23.21 -7.53 1.20
C SER A 302 -21.93 -8.35 1.00
N TRP A 303 -21.17 -8.04 -0.06
CA TRP A 303 -19.85 -8.60 -0.33
C TRP A 303 -18.86 -8.44 0.83
N VAL A 304 -19.01 -7.39 1.65
CA VAL A 304 -18.13 -7.12 2.80
C VAL A 304 -18.15 -8.26 3.81
N ALA A 305 -19.25 -9.00 3.88
CA ALA A 305 -19.38 -10.14 4.78
C ALA A 305 -18.66 -11.41 4.29
N TRP A 306 -18.09 -11.40 3.09
CA TRP A 306 -17.54 -12.57 2.42
C TRP A 306 -16.08 -12.38 1.99
N ASN A 307 -15.33 -13.47 1.98
CA ASN A 307 -13.92 -13.56 1.59
C ASN A 307 -13.77 -14.59 0.46
N GLY A 308 -13.38 -14.18 -0.75
CA GLY A 308 -13.27 -15.04 -1.93
C GLY A 308 -12.94 -14.33 -3.24
#